data_AF-A0A2P6RZ69-F1
#
_entry.id   AF-A0A2P6RZ69-F1
#
_cell.length_a   1.000
_cell.length_b   1.000
_cell.length_c   1.000
_cell.angle_alpha   90.00
_cell.angle_beta   90.00
_cell.angle_gamma   90.00
#
_symmetry.space_group_name_H-M   'P 1'
#
loop_
_entity.id
_entity.type
_entity.pdbx_description
1 polymer ?
#
loop_
_entity_poly.entity_id
_entity_poly.type
_entity_poly.pdbx_seq_one_letter_code
_entity_poly.pdbx_strand_id
1 'polypeptide(L)' 'MQSYIGVLACTKIPISINDWRNVPLDEKDKIWNSIQDAYVVPKEWKKLVITSAANKWREFKSKLTNWYIIPCLDTPELL' A
#
# COMPACT_ATOMS: atom_id res chain seq x y z
N MET A 1 3.69 -11.63 -8.87
CA MET A 1 2.42 -11.13 -9.44
C MET A 1 1.83 -10.09 -8.47
N GLN A 2 1.57 -8.87 -8.94
CA GLN A 2 1.06 -7.78 -8.10
C GLN A 2 -0.45 -7.68 -8.29
N SER A 3 -1.23 -7.79 -7.21
CA SER A 3 -2.69 -7.69 -7.29
C SER A 3 -3.10 -6.22 -7.50
N TYR A 4 -4.25 -5.98 -8.12
CA TYR A 4 -4.77 -4.62 -8.32
C TYR A 4 -4.89 -3.84 -6.99
N ILE A 5 -5.34 -4.51 -5.92
CA ILE A 5 -5.36 -3.94 -4.56
C ILE A 5 -3.96 -3.48 -4.12
N GLY A 6 -2.94 -4.29 -4.38
CA GLY A 6 -1.56 -3.94 -4.07
C GLY A 6 -1.06 -2.74 -4.87
N VAL A 7 -1.40 -2.66 -6.16
CA VAL A 7 -1.06 -1.50 -7.00
C VAL A 7 -1.70 -0.23 -6.44
N LEU A 8 -3.00 -0.26 -6.12
CA LEU A 8 -3.70 0.88 -5.51
C LEU A 8 -3.07 1.29 -4.18
N ALA A 9 -2.75 0.33 -3.31
CA ALA A 9 -2.16 0.60 -2.01
C ALA A 9 -0.77 1.26 -2.14
N CYS A 10 0.07 0.79 -3.06
CA CYS A 10 1.43 1.33 -3.25
C CYS A 10 1.45 2.68 -4.00
N THR A 11 0.49 2.91 -4.89
CA THR A 11 0.44 4.14 -5.71
C THR A 11 -0.25 5.29 -5.00
N LYS A 12 -1.32 5.01 -4.23
CA LYS A 12 -2.10 6.05 -3.56
C LYS A 12 -1.58 6.42 -2.17
N ILE A 13 -0.96 5.47 -1.45
CA ILE A 13 -0.53 5.72 -0.06
C ILE A 13 0.95 6.09 -0.02
N PRO A 14 1.31 7.30 0.45
CA PRO A 14 2.70 7.74 0.52
C PRO A 14 3.57 6.81 1.37
N ILE A 15 4.79 6.54 0.89
CA ILE A 15 5.79 5.73 1.62
C ILE A 15 6.31 6.43 2.89
N SER A 16 6.18 7.76 2.96
CA SER A 16 6.57 8.58 4.12
C SER A 16 5.72 8.32 5.36
N ILE A 17 4.50 7.78 5.21
CA ILE A 17 3.66 7.43 6.35
C ILE A 17 4.27 6.22 7.06
N ASN A 18 4.54 6.33 8.36
CA ASN A 18 5.20 5.26 9.12
C ASN A 18 4.33 4.02 9.32
N ASP A 19 3.08 4.21 9.72
CA ASP A 19 2.14 3.13 10.05
C ASP A 19 0.82 3.30 9.28
N TRP A 20 0.24 2.18 8.82
CA TRP A 20 -1.05 2.16 8.14
C TRP A 20 -2.20 2.80 8.95
N ARG A 21 -2.12 2.72 10.28
CA ARG A 21 -3.09 3.34 11.20
C ARG A 21 -3.13 4.87 11.03
N ASN A 22 -2.01 5.48 10.65
CA ASN A 22 -1.88 6.93 10.45
C ASN A 22 -2.33 7.38 9.06
N VAL A 23 -2.62 6.45 8.15
CA VAL A 23 -3.17 6.79 6.82
C VAL A 23 -4.58 7.37 7.00
N PRO A 24 -4.87 8.56 6.44
CA PRO A 24 -6.18 9.19 6.52
C PRO A 24 -7.30 8.27 6.02
N LEU A 25 -8.48 8.38 6.64
CA LEU A 25 -9.62 7.56 6.24
C LEU A 25 -10.01 7.82 4.78
N ASP A 26 -9.95 9.08 4.34
CA ASP A 26 -10.25 9.47 2.96
C ASP A 26 -9.36 8.76 1.93
N GLU A 27 -8.07 8.54 2.25
CA GLU A 27 -7.16 7.80 1.37
C GLU A 27 -7.50 6.31 1.31
N LYS A 28 -7.91 5.72 2.43
CA LYS A 28 -8.42 4.33 2.47
C LYS A 28 -9.72 4.22 1.67
N ASP A 29 -10.59 5.22 1.76
CA ASP A 29 -11.85 5.27 1.03
C ASP A 29 -11.63 5.45 -0.48
N LYS A 30 -10.62 6.21 -0.90
CA LYS A 30 -10.20 6.27 -2.32
C LYS A 30 -9.74 4.92 -2.86
N ILE A 31 -9.12 4.06 -2.04
CA ILE A 31 -8.79 2.69 -2.46
C ILE A 31 -10.07 1.87 -2.61
N TRP A 32 -10.97 1.95 -1.63
CA TRP A 32 -12.25 1.24 -1.66
C TRP A 32 -13.10 1.64 -2.87
N ASN A 33 -13.26 2.94 -3.13
CA ASN A 33 -14.05 3.46 -4.24
C ASN A 33 -13.50 2.96 -5.58
N SER A 34 -12.17 3.02 -5.80
CA SER A 34 -11.57 2.49 -7.04
C SER A 34 -11.72 0.98 -7.22
N ILE A 35 -11.97 0.23 -6.14
CA ILE A 35 -12.28 -1.20 -6.23
C ILE A 35 -13.76 -1.39 -6.56
N GLN A 36 -14.66 -0.59 -5.98
CA GLN A 36 -16.09 -0.62 -6.35
C GLN A 36 -16.33 -0.17 -7.80
N ASP A 37 -15.53 0.78 -8.30
CA ASP A 37 -15.62 1.24 -9.69
C ASP A 37 -15.18 0.15 -10.69
N ALA A 38 -14.19 -0.67 -10.30
CA ALA A 38 -13.63 -1.72 -11.16
C ALA A 38 -14.34 -3.07 -11.01
N TYR A 39 -14.98 -3.34 -9.87
CA TYR A 39 -15.55 -4.65 -9.52
C TYR A 39 -16.85 -4.52 -8.73
N VAL A 40 -17.78 -5.44 -8.97
CA VAL A 40 -18.99 -5.57 -8.14
C VAL A 40 -18.63 -6.28 -6.84
N VAL A 41 -18.30 -5.51 -5.80
CA VAL A 41 -17.92 -6.03 -4.48
C VAL A 41 -18.94 -5.61 -3.42
N PRO A 42 -19.46 -6.55 -2.60
CA PRO A 42 -20.35 -6.23 -1.49
C PRO A 42 -19.68 -5.28 -0.47
N LYS A 43 -20.44 -4.34 0.09
CA LYS A 43 -19.91 -3.32 1.02
C LYS A 43 -19.38 -3.93 2.31
N GLU A 44 -19.89 -5.09 2.70
CA GLU A 44 -19.48 -5.86 3.87
C GLU A 44 -18.01 -6.30 3.77
N TRP A 45 -17.48 -6.41 2.54
CA TRP A 45 -16.11 -6.85 2.29
C TRP A 45 -15.10 -5.69 2.33
N LYS A 46 -15.55 -4.44 2.54
CA LYS A 46 -14.67 -3.27 2.66
C LYS A 46 -13.55 -3.50 3.64
N LYS A 47 -13.85 -4.06 4.82
CA LYS A 47 -12.85 -4.34 5.85
C LYS A 47 -11.77 -5.31 5.36
N LEU A 48 -12.15 -6.37 4.64
CA LEU A 48 -11.23 -7.35 4.09
C LEU A 48 -10.34 -6.73 3.02
N VAL A 49 -10.93 -5.94 2.13
CA VAL A 49 -10.23 -5.23 1.05
C VAL A 49 -9.20 -4.25 1.61
N ILE A 50 -9.59 -3.41 2.57
CA ILE A 50 -8.68 -2.45 3.20
C ILE A 50 -7.58 -3.17 4.00
N THR A 51 -7.88 -4.30 4.63
CA THR A 51 -6.86 -5.12 5.32
C THR A 51 -5.86 -5.72 4.33
N SER A 52 -6.33 -6.19 3.18
CA SER A 52 -5.48 -6.69 2.09
C SER A 52 -4.56 -5.58 1.54
N ALA A 53 -5.10 -4.38 1.31
CA ALA A 53 -4.33 -3.21 0.92
C ALA A 53 -3.24 -2.86 1.95
N ALA A 54 -3.59 -2.87 3.24
CA ALA A 54 -2.65 -2.61 4.34
C ALA A 54 -1.48 -3.60 4.37
N ASN A 55 -1.77 -4.88 4.12
CA ASN A 55 -0.75 -5.93 4.08
C ASN A 55 0.18 -5.74 2.87
N LYS A 56 -0.38 -5.45 1.70
CA LYS A 56 0.40 -5.25 0.48
C LYS A 56 1.27 -4.00 0.54
N TRP A 57 0.77 -2.92 1.11
CA TRP A 57 1.56 -1.70 1.34
C TRP A 57 2.72 -1.94 2.31
N ARG A 58 2.49 -2.65 3.43
CA ARG A 58 3.58 -3.02 4.36
C ARG A 58 4.63 -3.93 3.72
N GLU A 59 4.19 -4.92 2.95
CA GLU A 59 5.08 -5.80 2.18
C GLU A 59 5.94 -5.00 1.21
N PHE A 60 5.35 -4.01 0.52
CA PHE A 60 6.06 -3.11 -0.38
C PHE A 60 7.11 -2.26 0.34
N LYS A 61 6.75 -1.61 1.46
CA LYS A 61 7.72 -0.84 2.26
C LYS A 61 8.87 -1.71 2.72
N SER A 62 8.58 -2.90 3.24
CA SER A 62 9.60 -3.84 3.70
C SER A 62 10.56 -4.25 2.59
N LYS A 63 10.05 -4.55 1.38
CA LYS A 63 10.90 -4.86 0.23
C LYS A 63 11.77 -3.67 -0.17
N LEU A 64 11.18 -2.46 -0.22
CA LEU A 64 11.91 -1.26 -0.60
C LEU A 64 13.04 -0.97 0.38
N THR A 65 12.77 -1.05 1.69
CA THR A 65 13.77 -0.85 2.73
C THR A 65 14.87 -1.91 2.67
N ASN A 66 14.51 -3.20 2.64
CA ASN A 66 15.50 -4.26 2.73
C ASN A 66 16.37 -4.42 1.48
N TRP A 67 15.82 -4.14 0.29
CA TRP A 67 16.52 -4.43 -0.95
C TRP A 67 17.21 -3.21 -1.55
N TYR A 68 16.73 -2.01 -1.25
CA TYR A 68 17.26 -0.79 -1.88
C TYR A 68 17.81 0.19 -0.84
N ILE A 69 17.16 0.35 0.31
CA ILE A 69 17.67 1.30 1.33
C ILE A 69 18.86 0.69 2.06
N ILE A 70 18.68 -0.45 2.75
CA ILE A 70 19.72 -1.06 3.60
C ILE A 70 21.03 -1.31 2.83
N PRO A 71 21.03 -1.92 1.62
CA PRO A 71 22.27 -2.17 0.89
C PRO A 71 23.00 -0.89 0.46
N CYS A 72 22.27 0.21 0.29
CA CYS A 72 22.84 1.49 -0.11
C CYS A 72 23.15 2.43 1.07
N LEU A 73 22.83 2.05 2.32
CA LEU A 73 23.21 2.86 3.49
C LEU A 73 24.73 3.01 3.61
N ASP A 74 25.48 1.97 3.22
CA ASP A 74 26.95 1.96 3.25
C ASP A 74 27.56 2.59 1.98
N THR A 75 26.76 2.83 0.94
CA THR A 75 27.18 3.41 -0.35
C THR A 75 26.13 4.40 -0.87
N PRO A 76 26.02 5.59 -0.23
CA PRO A 76 24.97 6.57 -0.55
C PRO A 76 25.04 7.13 -1.98
N GLU A 77 26.15 6.92 -2.70
CA GLU A 77 26.32 7.32 -4.10
C GLU A 77 25.48 6.48 -5.09
N LEU A 78 24.85 5.39 -4.64
CA LEU A 78 24.07 4.45 -5.44
C LEU A 78 22.54 4.60 -5.31
N LEU A 79 22.06 5.55 -4.49
CA LEU A 79 20.63 5.88 -4.31
C LEU A 79 20.22 7.07 -5.20
#